data_AF-A0A849GTD9-F1
#
_entry.id   AF-A0A849GTD9-F1
#
_cell.length_a   1.000
_cell.length_b   1.000
_cell.length_c   1.000
_cell.angle_alpha   90.00
_cell.angle_beta   90.00
_cell.angle_gamma   90.00
#
_symmetry.space_group_name_H-M   'P 1'
#
loop_
_entity.id
_entity.type
_entity.pdbx_description
1 polymer ?
#
loop_
_entity_poly.entity_id
_entity_poly.type
_entity_poly.pdbx_seq_one_letter_code
_entity_poly.pdbx_strand_id
1 'polypeptide(L)' 'NKAGVADDFSYISTAGGAFLEWMEGKDLPGVVALEKAGD' A
#
# COMPACT_ATOMS: atom_id res chain seq x y z
N ASN A 1 -10.53 -12.99 -0.29
CA ASN A 1 -10.55 -13.70 -1.60
C ASN A 1 -11.35 -15.02 -1.60
N LYS A 2 -11.96 -15.44 -0.47
CA LYS A 2 -12.78 -16.67 -0.39
C LYS A 2 -14.28 -16.41 -0.18
N ALA A 3 -14.63 -15.24 0.35
CA ALA A 3 -16.01 -14.82 0.56
C ALA A 3 -16.72 -14.40 -0.73
N GLY A 4 -16.07 -14.46 -1.90
CA GLY A 4 -16.68 -14.17 -3.20
C GLY A 4 -16.94 -12.69 -3.53
N VAL A 5 -16.64 -11.77 -2.60
CA VAL A 5 -16.98 -10.34 -2.69
C VAL A 5 -15.81 -9.45 -3.14
N ALA A 6 -14.81 -10.00 -3.83
CA ALA A 6 -13.61 -9.21 -4.19
C ALA A 6 -13.96 -8.03 -5.11
N ASP A 7 -14.89 -8.23 -6.03
CA ASP A 7 -15.31 -7.23 -7.01
C ASP A 7 -16.17 -6.10 -6.40
N ASP A 8 -16.66 -6.28 -5.18
CA ASP A 8 -17.45 -5.28 -4.46
C ASP A 8 -16.58 -4.19 -3.80
N PHE A 9 -15.27 -4.41 -3.69
CA PHE A 9 -14.34 -3.44 -3.12
C PHE A 9 -13.77 -2.51 -4.20
N SER A 10 -13.73 -1.20 -3.93
CA SER A 10 -13.12 -0.23 -4.85
C SER A 10 -11.60 -0.39 -5.01
N TYR A 11 -10.94 -0.96 -3.99
CA TYR A 11 -9.51 -1.23 -4.01
C TYR A 11 -9.17 -2.35 -3.02
N ILE A 12 -8.28 -3.26 -3.43
CA ILE A 12 -7.76 -4.33 -2.57
C ILE A 12 -6.25 -4.19 -2.54
N SER A 13 -5.71 -3.78 -1.39
CA SER A 13 -4.26 -3.77 -1.16
C SER A 13 -3.73 -5.17 -0.90
N THR A 14 -2.69 -5.57 -1.63
CA THR A 14 -1.93 -6.80 -1.37
C THR A 14 -0.61 -6.52 -0.64
N ALA A 15 -0.33 -5.27 -0.26
CA ALA A 15 0.97 -4.86 0.28
C ALA A 15 1.21 -5.29 1.74
N GLY A 16 0.23 -5.93 2.40
CA GLY A 16 0.39 -6.49 3.74
C GLY A 16 0.80 -5.44 4.77
N GLY A 17 1.93 -5.65 5.44
CA GLY A 17 2.45 -4.73 6.46
C GLY A 17 2.79 -3.33 5.95
N ALA A 18 3.27 -3.21 4.71
CA ALA A 18 3.59 -1.89 4.13
C ALA A 18 2.35 -1.00 3.98
N PHE A 19 1.18 -1.61 3.73
CA PHE A 19 -0.08 -0.86 3.73
C PHE A 19 -0.44 -0.35 5.12
N LEU A 20 -0.20 -1.14 6.16
CA LEU A 20 -0.47 -0.74 7.55
C LEU A 20 0.49 0.36 8.00
N GLU A 21 1.78 0.23 7.73
CA GLU A 21 2.77 1.27 8.05
C GLU A 21 2.44 2.61 7.38
N TRP A 22 1.98 2.57 6.13
CA TRP A 22 1.50 3.76 5.42
C TRP A 22 0.23 4.35 6.07
N MET A 23 -0.73 3.52 6.48
CA MET A 23 -1.93 3.99 7.20
C MET A 23 -1.60 4.59 8.59
N GLU A 24 -0.50 4.15 9.21
CA GLU A 24 0.04 4.74 10.44
C GLU A 24 0.73 6.10 10.19
N GLY A 25 0.85 6.54 8.94
CA GLY A 25 1.49 7.79 8.55
C GLY A 25 3.01 7.72 8.50
N LYS A 26 3.59 6.51 8.41
CA LYS A 26 5.04 6.34 8.29
C LYS A 26 5.49 6.50 6.84
N ASP A 27 6.67 7.07 6.67
CA ASP A 27 7.36 7.07 5.39
C ASP A 27 7.75 5.66 4.99
N LEU A 28 7.40 5.26 3.76
CA LEU A 28 7.84 4.00 3.19
C LEU A 28 9.24 4.19 2.58
N PRO A 29 10.30 3.51 3.05
CA PRO A 29 11.66 3.77 2.60
C PRO A 29 11.87 3.61 1.09
N GLY A 30 11.17 2.65 0.48
CA GLY A 30 11.20 2.44 -0.96
C GLY A 30 10.59 3.57 -1.77
N VAL A 31 9.52 4.21 -1.26
CA VAL A 31 8.88 5.37 -1.92
C VAL A 31 9.78 6.60 -1.81
N VAL A 32 10.30 6.87 -0.60
CA VAL A 32 11.24 7.98 -0.36
C VAL A 32 12.49 7.88 -1.24
N ALA A 33 13.01 6.68 -1.45
CA ALA A 33 14.16 6.47 -2.32
C ALA A 33 13.86 6.82 -3.78
N LEU A 34 12.64 6.56 -4.26
CA LEU A 34 12.20 6.90 -5.62
C LEU A 34 11.97 8.40 -5.79
N GLU A 35 11.35 9.07 -4.80
CA GLU A 35 11.15 10.51 -4.80
C GLU A 35 12.49 11.24 -4.93
N LYS A 36 13.47 10.89 -4.09
CA LYS A 36 14.83 11.48 -4.12
C LYS A 36 15.61 11.22 -5.40
N ALA A 37 15.29 10.15 -6.12
CA ALA A 37 15.95 9.81 -7.38
C ALA A 37 15.33 10.55 -8.58
N GLY A 38 14.11 11.09 -8.41
CA GLY A 38 13.40 11.86 -9.44
C GLY A 38 13.64 13.38 -9.37
N ASP A 39 14.18 13.87 -8.26
CA ASP A 39 14.65 15.25 -8.05
C ASP A 39 16.06 15.47 -8.64
#